data_AF-A0A6I5KVT3-F1
#
_entry.id   AF-A0A6I5KVT3-F1
#
_cell.length_a   1.000
_cell.length_b   1.000
_cell.length_c   1.000
_cell.angle_alpha   90.00
_cell.angle_beta   90.00
_cell.angle_gamma   90.00
#
_symmetry.space_group_name_H-M   'P 1'
#
loop_
_entity.id
_entity.type
_entity.pdbx_description
1 polymer ?
#
loop_
_entity_poly.entity_id
_entity_poly.type
_entity_poly.pdbx_seq_one_letter_code
_entity_poly.pdbx_strand_id
1 'polypeptide(L)'
;MGNTHQQVDKIVNGFRKNDSETMRETYQEVYPKVRAHILKNNGNEDQAKDIFQEAFVACWRNIKEDRFVEGNVSGYLFTIAKNKWTDFLRSSDYKKTINTDSQSFLKVVQDDPMPKEDILEEEQNRNAMKAALAQLGENCRNLLKMFYFERRSMEEISKEMGMAPNSARNQKYRCMEKLRNLCLQIKNNER
;
A
#
# COMPACT_ATOMS: atom_id res chain seq x y z
N MET A 1 14.40 19.25 -9.06
CA MET A 1 14.54 17.78 -9.14
C MET A 1 15.79 17.24 -8.43
N GLY A 2 16.85 18.01 -8.20
CA GLY A 2 18.08 17.51 -7.54
C GLY A 2 17.99 17.17 -6.05
N ASN A 3 17.10 17.84 -5.29
CA ASN A 3 17.07 17.71 -3.82
C ASN A 3 16.44 16.39 -3.32
N THR A 4 15.43 15.87 -4.03
CA THR A 4 14.70 14.65 -3.65
C THR A 4 15.53 13.38 -3.86
N HIS A 5 16.30 13.30 -4.95
CA HIS A 5 17.19 12.16 -5.21
C HIS A 5 18.32 12.09 -4.16
N GLN A 6 18.91 13.24 -3.83
CA GLN A 6 19.98 13.32 -2.81
C GLN A 6 19.50 12.87 -1.42
N GLN A 7 18.25 13.17 -1.08
CA GLN A 7 17.64 12.77 0.19
C GLN A 7 17.33 11.27 0.24
N VAL A 8 16.83 10.69 -0.85
CA VAL A 8 16.60 9.23 -0.95
C VAL A 8 17.92 8.47 -0.84
N ASP A 9 18.95 8.90 -1.55
CA ASP A 9 20.28 8.27 -1.51
C ASP A 9 20.89 8.32 -0.11
N LYS A 10 20.69 9.43 0.63
CA LYS A 10 21.11 9.54 2.03
C LYS A 10 20.45 8.46 2.89
N ILE A 11 19.12 8.33 2.81
CA ILE A 11 18.36 7.36 3.62
C ILE A 11 18.78 5.92 3.26
N VAL A 12 18.83 5.60 1.97
CA VAL A 12 19.25 4.28 1.48
C VAL A 12 20.65 3.92 1.98
N ASN A 13 21.60 4.86 1.89
CA ASN A 13 22.95 4.64 2.38
C ASN A 13 23.02 4.50 3.90
N GLY A 14 22.19 5.24 4.65
CA GLY A 14 22.06 5.07 6.10
C GLY A 14 21.57 3.66 6.47
N PHE A 15 20.54 3.16 5.79
CA PHE A 15 20.07 1.77 5.96
C PHE A 15 21.17 0.75 5.62
N ARG A 16 21.90 0.96 4.51
CA ARG A 16 23.02 0.08 4.11
C ARG A 16 24.18 0.10 5.10
N LYS A 17 24.37 1.17 5.86
CA LYS A 17 25.43 1.29 6.88
C LYS A 17 24.95 0.98 8.30
N ASN A 18 23.67 0.62 8.49
CA ASN A 18 23.05 0.50 9.81
C ASN A 18 23.21 1.80 10.64
N ASP A 19 23.12 2.94 9.98
CA ASP A 19 23.19 4.24 10.63
C ASP A 19 22.00 4.43 11.56
N SER A 20 22.29 4.55 12.86
CA SER A 20 21.28 4.54 13.91
C SER A 20 20.40 5.79 13.90
N GLU A 21 20.92 6.93 13.44
CA GLU A 21 20.16 8.16 13.31
C GLU A 21 19.16 8.06 12.17
N THR A 22 19.60 7.70 10.97
CA THR A 22 18.73 7.50 9.79
C THR A 22 17.62 6.49 10.07
N MET A 23 17.96 5.35 10.71
CA MET A 23 16.97 4.34 11.06
C MET A 23 15.96 4.85 12.08
N ARG A 24 16.39 5.62 13.08
CA ARG A 24 15.52 6.21 14.10
C ARG A 24 14.58 7.26 13.50
N GLU A 25 15.09 8.15 12.66
CA GLU A 25 14.29 9.17 11.96
C GLU A 25 13.20 8.50 11.12
N THR A 26 13.57 7.47 10.34
CA THR A 26 12.62 6.71 9.51
C THR A 26 11.58 5.98 10.36
N TYR A 27 11.99 5.41 11.51
CA TYR A 27 11.08 4.80 12.46
C TYR A 27 10.06 5.82 12.98
N GLN A 28 10.53 6.98 13.46
CA GLN A 28 9.70 8.03 14.04
C GLN A 28 8.74 8.65 13.03
N GLU A 29 9.14 8.75 11.77
CA GLU A 29 8.29 9.24 10.69
C GLU A 29 7.17 8.25 10.33
N VAL A 30 7.48 6.95 10.21
CA VAL A 30 6.58 5.97 9.60
C VAL A 30 5.72 5.22 10.62
N TYR A 31 6.24 4.95 11.81
CA TYR A 31 5.52 4.17 12.83
C TYR A 31 4.15 4.78 13.19
N PRO A 32 4.00 6.10 13.43
CA PRO A 32 2.69 6.68 13.76
C PRO A 32 1.64 6.44 12.68
N LYS A 33 2.05 6.50 11.40
CA LYS A 33 1.17 6.25 10.24
C LYS A 33 0.73 4.79 10.20
N VAL A 34 1.67 3.85 10.36
CA VAL A 34 1.36 2.41 10.40
C VAL A 34 0.47 2.06 11.59
N ARG A 35 0.78 2.59 12.78
CA ARG A 35 -0.02 2.40 13.98
C ARG A 35 -1.46 2.83 13.76
N ALA A 36 -1.66 4.05 13.27
CA ALA A 36 -3.00 4.54 13.04
C ALA A 36 -3.76 3.74 11.97
N HIS A 37 -3.07 3.34 10.90
CA HIS A 37 -3.62 2.46 9.88
C HIS A 37 -4.14 1.16 10.48
N ILE A 38 -3.35 0.49 11.33
CA ILE A 38 -3.70 -0.80 11.93
C ILE A 38 -4.86 -0.65 12.91
N LEU A 39 -4.81 0.34 13.80
CA LEU A 39 -5.90 0.61 14.75
C LEU A 39 -7.23 0.87 14.04
N LYS A 40 -7.21 1.60 12.93
CA LYS A 40 -8.40 1.86 12.13
C LYS A 40 -8.93 0.63 11.39
N ASN A 41 -8.06 -0.35 11.12
CA ASN A 41 -8.39 -1.53 10.33
C ASN A 41 -8.47 -2.80 11.19
N ASN A 42 -9.14 -2.70 12.35
CA ASN A 42 -9.45 -3.79 13.30
C ASN A 42 -8.23 -4.39 14.02
N GLY A 43 -7.17 -3.61 14.18
CA GLY A 43 -5.99 -3.99 14.94
C GLY A 43 -5.90 -3.31 16.30
N ASN A 44 -4.93 -3.75 17.10
CA ASN A 44 -4.58 -3.15 18.39
C ASN A 44 -3.12 -2.65 18.41
N GLU A 45 -2.71 -2.03 19.53
CA GLU A 45 -1.37 -1.45 19.70
C GLU A 45 -0.25 -2.48 19.55
N ASP A 46 -0.44 -3.68 20.07
CA ASP A 46 0.61 -4.70 20.08
C ASP A 46 0.79 -5.28 18.67
N GLN A 47 -0.32 -5.55 17.98
CA GLN A 47 -0.31 -5.91 16.56
C GLN A 47 0.34 -4.81 15.71
N ALA A 48 0.10 -3.54 16.03
CA ALA A 48 0.73 -2.44 15.32
C ALA A 48 2.26 -2.44 15.48
N LYS A 49 2.76 -2.67 16.70
CA LYS A 49 4.21 -2.80 16.96
C LYS A 49 4.81 -3.98 16.22
N ASP A 50 4.18 -5.15 16.32
CA ASP A 50 4.69 -6.39 15.73
C ASP A 50 4.77 -6.28 14.21
N ILE A 51 3.69 -5.85 13.57
CA ILE A 51 3.65 -5.65 12.11
C ILE A 51 4.68 -4.61 11.67
N PHE A 52 4.84 -3.53 12.42
CA PHE A 52 5.82 -2.51 12.07
C PHE A 52 7.25 -3.02 12.21
N GLN A 53 7.58 -3.75 13.28
CA GLN A 53 8.90 -4.34 13.45
C GLN A 53 9.24 -5.28 12.29
N GLU A 54 8.33 -6.18 11.93
CA GLU A 54 8.53 -7.06 10.78
C GLU A 54 8.68 -6.30 9.47
N ALA A 55 7.89 -5.23 9.27
CA ALA A 55 7.97 -4.40 8.08
C ALA A 55 9.31 -3.66 8.00
N PHE A 56 9.78 -3.15 9.12
CA PHE A 56 11.06 -2.43 9.24
C PHE A 56 12.23 -3.36 8.91
N VAL A 57 12.25 -4.56 9.49
CA VAL A 57 13.27 -5.59 9.19
C VAL A 57 13.23 -6.00 7.71
N ALA A 58 12.03 -6.21 7.15
CA ALA A 58 11.88 -6.55 5.74
C ALA A 58 12.36 -5.41 4.82
N CYS A 59 12.06 -4.16 5.15
CA CYS A 59 12.54 -2.98 4.43
C CYS A 59 14.06 -2.90 4.46
N TRP A 60 14.65 -3.01 5.65
CA TRP A 60 16.10 -3.03 5.84
C TRP A 60 16.78 -4.12 5.01
N ARG A 61 16.27 -5.35 5.07
CA ARG A 61 16.79 -6.47 4.28
C ARG A 61 16.69 -6.20 2.78
N ASN A 62 15.57 -5.67 2.31
CA ASN A 62 15.37 -5.36 0.89
C ASN A 62 16.33 -4.27 0.39
N ILE A 63 16.65 -3.28 1.21
CA ILE A 63 17.64 -2.25 0.88
C ILE A 63 19.07 -2.82 0.86
N LYS A 64 19.41 -3.68 1.81
CA LYS A 64 20.73 -4.36 1.89
C LYS A 64 20.98 -5.30 0.72
N GLU A 65 19.94 -5.95 0.24
CA GLU A 65 20.00 -6.93 -0.86
C GLU A 65 19.67 -6.30 -2.23
N ASP A 66 19.73 -4.97 -2.33
CA ASP A 66 19.48 -4.19 -3.56
C ASP A 66 18.14 -4.51 -4.26
N ARG A 67 17.15 -4.96 -3.49
CA ARG A 67 15.76 -5.17 -3.96
C ARG A 67 14.93 -3.90 -3.96
N PHE A 68 15.39 -2.85 -3.29
CA PHE A 68 14.81 -1.52 -3.39
C PHE A 68 15.38 -0.81 -4.63
N VAL A 69 14.53 -0.53 -5.62
CA VAL A 69 14.95 0.02 -6.91
C VAL A 69 14.96 1.54 -6.89
N GLU A 70 13.83 2.17 -6.57
CA GLU A 70 13.66 3.62 -6.61
C GLU A 70 12.47 4.08 -5.76
N GLY A 71 12.43 5.37 -5.44
CA GLY A 71 11.29 6.02 -4.78
C GLY A 71 11.56 6.43 -3.34
N ASN A 72 10.48 6.61 -2.57
CA ASN A 72 10.54 7.06 -1.18
C ASN A 72 10.60 5.84 -0.23
N VAL A 73 11.66 5.75 0.60
CA VAL A 73 11.87 4.66 1.57
C VAL A 73 10.75 4.59 2.61
N SER A 74 10.31 5.73 3.13
CA SER A 74 9.21 5.83 4.10
C SER A 74 7.89 5.29 3.52
N GLY A 75 7.57 5.65 2.28
CA GLY A 75 6.41 5.12 1.54
C GLY A 75 6.52 3.62 1.23
N TYR A 76 7.73 3.15 0.92
CA TYR A 76 8.01 1.74 0.72
C TYR A 76 7.81 0.93 2.01
N LEU A 77 8.35 1.41 3.14
CA LEU A 77 8.17 0.81 4.46
C LEU A 77 6.69 0.74 4.87
N PHE A 78 5.94 1.84 4.71
CA PHE A 78 4.50 1.86 4.97
C PHE A 78 3.75 0.82 4.12
N THR A 79 4.13 0.68 2.84
CA THR A 79 3.54 -0.31 1.93
C THR A 79 3.80 -1.75 2.41
N ILE A 80 5.02 -2.05 2.87
CA ILE A 80 5.35 -3.36 3.45
C ILE A 80 4.47 -3.63 4.68
N ALA A 81 4.34 -2.67 5.59
CA ALA A 81 3.53 -2.81 6.80
C ALA A 81 2.04 -3.05 6.48
N LYS A 82 1.47 -2.26 5.57
CA LYS A 82 0.09 -2.44 5.11
C LYS A 82 -0.14 -3.82 4.48
N ASN A 83 0.81 -4.30 3.69
CA ASN A 83 0.72 -5.63 3.08
C ASN A 83 0.75 -6.72 4.15
N LYS A 84 1.67 -6.62 5.12
CA LYS A 84 1.74 -7.55 6.27
C LYS A 84 0.47 -7.54 7.10
N TRP A 85 -0.10 -6.37 7.37
CA TRP A 85 -1.38 -6.27 8.09
C TRP A 85 -2.52 -6.94 7.34
N THR A 86 -2.60 -6.71 6.02
CA THR A 86 -3.59 -7.36 5.16
C THR A 86 -3.44 -8.88 5.17
N ASP A 87 -2.21 -9.40 5.22
CA ASP A 87 -1.94 -10.83 5.30
C ASP A 87 -2.31 -11.40 6.68
N PHE A 88 -2.00 -10.66 7.76
CA PHE A 88 -2.41 -11.01 9.12
C PHE A 88 -3.94 -11.13 9.25
N LEU A 89 -4.70 -10.15 8.76
CA LEU A 89 -6.17 -10.17 8.76
C LEU A 89 -6.77 -11.36 8.00
N ARG A 90 -6.04 -11.90 7.01
CA ARG A 90 -6.49 -13.06 6.22
C ARG A 90 -6.09 -14.39 6.82
N SER A 91 -5.12 -14.40 7.73
CA SER A 91 -4.61 -15.61 8.37
C SER A 91 -5.74 -16.36 9.06
N SER A 92 -5.68 -17.70 9.02
CA SER A 92 -6.63 -18.56 9.72
C SER A 92 -6.69 -18.27 11.21
N ASP A 93 -5.59 -17.78 11.79
CA ASP A 93 -5.46 -17.56 13.22
C ASP A 93 -6.18 -16.30 13.67
N TYR A 94 -6.21 -15.24 12.85
CA TYR A 94 -7.10 -14.10 13.09
C TYR A 94 -8.58 -14.47 12.92
N LYS A 95 -8.92 -15.28 11.90
CA LYS A 95 -10.30 -15.73 11.65
C LYS A 95 -10.87 -16.60 12.78
N LYS A 96 -10.04 -17.39 13.46
CA LYS A 96 -10.46 -18.22 14.61
C LYS A 96 -10.80 -17.39 15.85
N THR A 97 -10.13 -16.27 16.05
CA THR A 97 -10.35 -15.38 17.20
C THR A 97 -11.64 -14.56 17.08
N ILE A 98 -12.17 -14.38 15.87
CA ILE A 98 -13.35 -13.53 15.57
C ILE A 98 -14.62 -14.37 15.24
N ASN A 99 -14.65 -15.65 15.60
CA ASN A 99 -15.79 -16.53 15.29
C ASN A 99 -17.02 -16.31 16.21
N THR A 100 -17.42 -15.04 16.39
CA THR A 100 -18.72 -14.63 16.94
C THR A 100 -19.16 -13.39 16.16
N ASP A 101 -20.04 -13.62 15.19
CA ASP A 101 -20.88 -12.65 14.47
C ASP A 101 -20.24 -11.40 13.88
N SER A 102 -19.96 -11.42 12.56
CA SER A 102 -20.42 -10.39 11.58
C SER A 102 -19.77 -10.56 10.20
N GLN A 103 -20.53 -10.96 9.17
CA GLN A 103 -20.04 -11.08 7.79
C GLN A 103 -19.81 -9.71 7.08
N SER A 104 -18.98 -8.82 7.64
CA SER A 104 -18.69 -7.52 7.01
C SER A 104 -17.22 -7.07 7.20
N PHE A 105 -16.26 -7.94 6.92
CA PHE A 105 -14.84 -7.69 7.29
C PHE A 105 -13.97 -6.98 6.25
N LEU A 106 -14.52 -6.50 5.13
CA LEU A 106 -13.74 -5.80 4.09
C LEU A 106 -14.31 -4.41 3.78
N LYS A 107 -14.46 -3.58 4.82
CA LYS A 107 -14.36 -2.12 4.65
C LYS A 107 -12.96 -1.71 5.08
N VAL A 108 -12.01 -1.74 4.14
CA VAL A 108 -10.75 -0.99 4.28
C VAL A 108 -11.13 0.49 4.20
N VAL A 109 -11.42 1.10 5.34
CA VAL A 109 -11.76 2.53 5.41
C VAL A 109 -10.46 3.31 5.32
N GLN A 110 -10.18 3.86 4.14
CA GLN A 110 -9.17 4.90 3.91
C GLN A 110 -9.48 6.11 4.79
N ASP A 111 -8.75 6.31 5.89
CA ASP A 111 -8.44 7.62 6.47
C ASP A 111 -7.24 7.30 7.35
N ASP A 112 -6.05 7.64 6.85
CA ASP A 112 -4.86 7.69 7.68
C ASP A 112 -4.85 9.07 8.38
N PRO A 113 -4.49 9.19 9.67
CA PRO A 113 -4.26 10.49 10.29
C PRO A 113 -2.84 10.96 9.96
N MET A 114 -2.76 12.09 9.25
CA MET A 114 -1.52 12.80 8.91
C MET A 114 -1.67 14.29 9.25
N PRO A 115 -0.59 15.09 9.30
CA PRO A 115 -0.61 16.51 9.66
C PRO A 115 -1.61 17.31 8.81
N LYS A 116 -2.16 18.41 9.37
CA LYS A 116 -3.32 19.14 8.81
C LYS A 116 -3.14 19.65 7.37
N GLU A 117 -1.92 19.95 6.94
CA GLU A 117 -1.62 20.39 5.57
C GLU A 117 -1.65 19.23 4.55
N ASP A 118 -1.40 18.00 4.98
CA ASP A 118 -1.53 16.78 4.16
C ASP A 118 -3.00 16.37 3.97
N ILE A 119 -3.92 16.76 4.86
CA ILE A 119 -5.32 16.28 4.81
C ILE A 119 -6.04 16.74 3.54
N LEU A 120 -5.83 17.99 3.11
CA LEU A 120 -6.46 18.56 1.91
C LEU A 120 -5.91 17.92 0.63
N GLU A 121 -4.59 17.80 0.51
CA GLU A 121 -3.97 17.14 -0.63
C GLU A 121 -4.36 15.65 -0.68
N GLU A 122 -4.46 14.99 0.48
CA GLU A 122 -4.91 13.62 0.55
C GLU A 122 -6.39 13.45 0.21
N GLU A 123 -7.25 14.38 0.63
CA GLU A 123 -8.66 14.38 0.26
C GLU A 123 -8.85 14.57 -1.25
N GLN A 124 -8.09 15.49 -1.85
CA GLN A 124 -7.99 15.63 -3.31
C GLN A 124 -7.49 14.34 -3.97
N ASN A 125 -6.45 13.71 -3.41
CA ASN A 125 -5.91 12.43 -3.92
C ASN A 125 -6.96 11.32 -3.85
N ARG A 126 -7.74 11.25 -2.75
CA ARG A 126 -8.82 10.28 -2.55
C ARG A 126 -9.97 10.53 -3.53
N ASN A 127 -10.37 11.78 -3.71
CA ASN A 127 -11.44 12.15 -4.63
C ASN A 127 -11.05 11.85 -6.08
N ALA A 128 -9.84 12.23 -6.49
CA ALA A 128 -9.29 11.89 -7.80
C ALA A 128 -9.24 10.37 -8.02
N MET A 129 -8.81 9.60 -7.02
CA MET A 129 -8.79 8.13 -7.09
C MET A 129 -10.20 7.54 -7.22
N LYS A 130 -11.17 8.01 -6.43
CA LYS A 130 -12.57 7.56 -6.51
C LYS A 130 -13.17 7.86 -7.88
N ALA A 131 -12.98 9.07 -8.39
CA ALA A 131 -13.45 9.48 -9.71
C ALA A 131 -12.77 8.69 -10.84
N ALA A 132 -11.46 8.46 -10.75
CA ALA A 132 -10.72 7.64 -11.71
C ALA A 132 -11.21 6.19 -11.73
N LEU A 133 -11.45 5.59 -10.56
CA LEU A 133 -12.03 4.24 -10.46
C LEU A 133 -13.43 4.19 -11.09
N ALA A 134 -14.26 5.22 -10.91
CA ALA A 134 -15.57 5.30 -11.55
C ALA A 134 -15.47 5.28 -13.08
N GLN A 135 -14.46 5.96 -13.65
CA GLN A 135 -14.22 6.06 -15.10
C GLN A 135 -13.41 4.88 -15.69
N LEU A 136 -12.77 4.05 -14.85
CA LEU A 136 -11.86 3.00 -15.30
C LEU A 136 -12.54 1.91 -16.14
N GLY A 137 -13.84 1.68 -15.89
CA GLY A 137 -14.63 0.60 -16.48
C GLY A 137 -14.63 -0.67 -15.60
N GLU A 138 -15.73 -1.41 -15.62
CA GLU A 138 -15.99 -2.50 -14.68
C GLU A 138 -14.99 -3.66 -14.79
N ASN A 139 -14.65 -4.10 -16.00
CA ASN A 139 -13.68 -5.19 -16.20
C ASN A 139 -12.31 -4.86 -15.59
N CYS A 140 -11.83 -3.63 -15.78
CA CYS A 140 -10.57 -3.20 -15.18
C CYS A 140 -10.67 -3.07 -13.66
N ARG A 141 -11.76 -2.50 -13.13
CA ARG A 141 -11.97 -2.44 -11.68
C ARG A 141 -11.99 -3.84 -11.05
N ASN A 142 -12.74 -4.78 -11.64
CA ASN A 142 -12.86 -6.14 -11.12
C ASN A 142 -11.53 -6.87 -11.17
N LEU A 143 -10.79 -6.76 -12.28
CA LEU A 143 -9.44 -7.34 -12.40
C LEU A 143 -8.50 -6.81 -11.31
N LEU A 144 -8.41 -5.49 -11.16
CA LEU A 144 -7.56 -4.87 -10.15
C LEU A 144 -8.02 -5.21 -8.73
N LYS A 145 -9.32 -5.32 -8.49
CA LYS A 145 -9.90 -5.79 -7.23
C LYS A 145 -9.43 -7.20 -6.90
N MET A 146 -9.64 -8.15 -7.81
CA MET A 146 -9.24 -9.54 -7.59
C MET A 146 -7.73 -9.68 -7.34
N PHE A 147 -6.91 -8.92 -8.07
CA PHE A 147 -5.46 -8.99 -7.91
C PHE A 147 -4.96 -8.31 -6.62
N TYR A 148 -5.30 -7.04 -6.40
CA TYR A 148 -4.73 -6.26 -5.29
C TYR A 148 -5.50 -6.47 -3.98
N PHE A 149 -6.82 -6.56 -4.04
CA PHE A 149 -7.67 -6.65 -2.86
C PHE A 149 -8.04 -8.08 -2.51
N GLU A 150 -8.09 -9.01 -3.46
CA GLU A 150 -8.40 -10.41 -3.14
C GLU A 150 -7.13 -11.28 -3.17
N ARG A 151 -6.00 -10.77 -3.69
CA ARG A 151 -4.72 -11.50 -3.88
C ARG A 151 -4.89 -12.83 -4.62
N ARG A 152 -5.86 -12.91 -5.53
CA ARG A 152 -6.00 -14.05 -6.44
C ARG A 152 -4.80 -14.10 -7.38
N SER A 153 -4.36 -15.32 -7.67
CA SER A 153 -3.34 -15.58 -8.68
C SER A 153 -3.81 -15.13 -10.07
N MET A 154 -2.86 -14.86 -10.96
CA MET A 154 -3.20 -14.56 -12.35
C MET A 154 -3.90 -15.75 -13.03
N GLU A 155 -3.59 -16.99 -12.63
CA GLU A 155 -4.29 -18.17 -13.12
C GLU A 155 -5.78 -18.16 -12.71
N GLU A 156 -6.10 -17.89 -11.44
CA GLU A 156 -7.49 -17.82 -10.96
C GLU A 156 -8.26 -16.69 -11.65
N ILE A 157 -7.67 -15.49 -11.73
CA ILE A 157 -8.28 -14.33 -12.37
C ILE A 157 -8.54 -14.61 -13.85
N SER A 158 -7.59 -15.27 -14.53
CA SER A 158 -7.76 -15.62 -15.95
C SER A 158 -8.94 -16.56 -16.18
N LYS A 159 -9.14 -17.55 -15.30
CA LYS A 159 -10.29 -18.47 -15.36
C LYS A 159 -11.61 -17.76 -15.12
N GLU A 160 -11.67 -16.93 -14.08
CA GLU A 160 -12.89 -16.20 -13.69
C GLU A 160 -13.31 -15.16 -14.73
N MET A 161 -12.35 -14.51 -15.38
CA MET A 161 -12.62 -13.52 -16.44
C MET A 161 -12.75 -14.15 -17.84
N GLY A 162 -12.57 -15.47 -17.99
CA GLY A 162 -12.59 -16.14 -19.29
C GLY A 162 -11.47 -15.69 -20.24
N MET A 163 -10.30 -15.34 -19.70
CA MET A 163 -9.15 -14.83 -20.45
C MET A 163 -7.97 -15.81 -20.43
N ALA A 164 -7.10 -15.75 -21.44
CA ALA A 164 -5.81 -16.45 -21.36
C ALA A 164 -4.91 -15.81 -20.28
N PRO A 165 -4.04 -16.57 -19.57
CA PRO A 165 -3.21 -16.05 -18.48
C PRO A 165 -2.32 -14.86 -18.88
N ASN A 166 -1.72 -14.90 -20.08
CA ASN A 166 -0.91 -13.78 -20.58
C ASN A 166 -1.76 -12.56 -20.91
N SER A 167 -2.97 -12.76 -21.42
CA SER A 167 -3.93 -11.68 -21.66
C SER A 167 -4.38 -11.03 -20.35
N ALA A 168 -4.61 -11.80 -19.28
CA ALA A 168 -4.93 -11.27 -17.96
C ALA A 168 -3.79 -10.41 -17.38
N ARG A 169 -2.52 -10.85 -17.51
CA ARG A 169 -1.35 -10.05 -17.10
C ARG A 169 -1.24 -8.74 -17.86
N ASN A 170 -1.37 -8.78 -19.18
CA ASN A 170 -1.33 -7.60 -20.04
C ASN A 170 -2.50 -6.66 -19.75
N GLN A 171 -3.70 -7.21 -19.54
CA GLN A 171 -4.88 -6.43 -19.19
C GLN A 171 -4.70 -5.75 -17.83
N LYS A 172 -4.14 -6.44 -16.83
CA LYS A 172 -3.80 -5.84 -15.54
C LYS A 172 -2.93 -4.60 -15.70
N TYR A 173 -1.84 -4.74 -16.47
CA TYR A 173 -0.91 -3.64 -16.73
C TYR A 173 -1.62 -2.44 -17.37
N ARG A 174 -2.39 -2.67 -18.43
CA ARG A 174 -3.17 -1.63 -19.13
C ARG A 174 -4.20 -0.97 -18.23
N CYS A 175 -4.89 -1.74 -17.38
CA CYS A 175 -5.84 -1.20 -16.41
C CYS A 175 -5.14 -0.30 -15.37
N MET A 176 -3.95 -0.69 -14.89
CA MET A 176 -3.18 0.16 -13.97
C MET A 176 -2.69 1.45 -14.63
N GLU A 177 -2.19 1.37 -15.86
CA GLU A 177 -1.76 2.55 -16.63
C GLU A 177 -2.94 3.50 -16.89
N LYS A 178 -4.09 2.97 -17.30
CA LYS A 178 -5.32 3.74 -17.49
C LYS A 178 -5.76 4.40 -16.18
N LEU A 179 -5.76 3.69 -15.05
CA LEU A 179 -6.11 4.24 -13.75
C LEU A 179 -5.18 5.39 -13.35
N ARG A 180 -3.87 5.21 -13.54
CA ARG A 180 -2.87 6.26 -13.27
C ARG A 180 -3.13 7.51 -14.11
N ASN A 181 -3.38 7.35 -15.40
CA ASN A 181 -3.63 8.48 -16.31
C ASN A 181 -4.90 9.24 -15.94
N LEU A 182 -5.99 8.52 -15.61
CA LEU A 182 -7.24 9.13 -15.15
C LEU A 182 -7.03 9.94 -13.86
N CYS A 183 -6.32 9.39 -12.88
CA CYS A 183 -6.01 10.10 -11.64
C CYS A 183 -5.22 11.40 -11.90
N LEU A 184 -4.22 11.37 -12.79
CA LEU A 184 -3.42 12.54 -13.12
C LEU A 184 -4.23 13.61 -13.85
N GLN A 185 -5.09 13.21 -14.78
CA GLN A 185 -5.99 14.13 -15.50
C GLN A 185 -6.96 14.82 -14.55
N ILE A 186 -7.59 14.08 -13.64
CA ILE A 186 -8.53 14.65 -12.66
C ILE A 186 -7.83 15.68 -11.77
N LYS A 187 -6.64 15.34 -11.25
CA LYS A 187 -5.84 16.26 -10.44
C LYS A 187 -5.43 17.54 -11.19
N ASN A 188 -5.12 17.42 -12.48
CA ASN A 188 -4.73 18.58 -13.29
C ASN A 188 -5.91 19.50 -13.62
N ASN A 189 -7.14 18.97 -13.64
CA ASN A 189 -8.35 19.75 -13.91
C ASN A 189 -8.89 20.46 -12.66
N GLU A 190 -8.45 20.05 -11.46
CA GLU A 190 -8.84 20.62 -10.17
C GLU A 190 -7.83 21.67 -9.63
N ARG A 191 -6.74 21.93 -10.37
CA ARG A 191 -5.74 22.97 -10.10
C ARG A 191 -5.99 24.22 -10.95
#